data_AF-A0A7G2CAK7-F1
#
_entry.id   AF-A0A7G2CAK7-F1
#
_cell.length_a   1.000
_cell.length_b   1.000
_cell.length_c   1.000
_cell.angle_alpha   90.00
_cell.angle_beta   90.00
_cell.angle_gamma   90.00
#
_symmetry.space_group_name_H-M   'P 1'
#
loop_
_entity.id
_entity.type
_entity.pdbx_description
1 polymer ?
#
loop_
_entity_poly.entity_id
_entity_poly.type
_entity_poly.pdbx_seq_one_letter_code
_entity_poly.pdbx_strand_id
1 'polypeptide(L)'
;MLAIRMGKKLRDLWTDGGKTKAINKPTKQYLSKGWAVTPDILPAKPDGPRRRKYAPIRPNKREAVAVPLSGQSYNPSDADHQDALRKVVRKLTKKEKKNEKFVKLLEYGRDQTFEGNFSADKNWEEEVKETKPKEKKAPLTPEIIKKEESAAKKKDKRRKKLGKLGTAREARRSLLHRRHPSQAKILKEAEVVDELLKNHMEKEAKREVRVEQRKLKRKEDTLVKHYGRHYYQGIAPDVAPSDKLVGSLRHMEGGYVHPALDRMKSLEERNLVPARMNHKYNKRKILKPKGEMHLKREDFGVLPHTTF
;
A
#
# COMPACT_ATOMS: atom_id res chain seq x y z
N MET A 1 -33.32 57.57 -16.03
CA MET A 1 -33.78 56.44 -16.87
C MET A 1 -32.75 55.33 -16.84
N LEU A 2 -33.14 54.15 -16.38
CA LEU A 2 -32.30 52.95 -16.36
C LEU A 2 -32.01 52.46 -17.79
N ALA A 3 -30.78 52.04 -18.05
CA ALA A 3 -30.46 51.12 -19.14
C ALA A 3 -29.54 50.01 -18.61
N ILE A 4 -30.17 48.89 -18.23
CA ILE A 4 -29.51 47.64 -17.85
C ILE A 4 -28.90 47.03 -19.13
N ARG A 5 -27.57 47.12 -19.30
CA ARG A 5 -26.87 46.46 -20.41
C ARG A 5 -26.50 45.01 -20.03
N MET A 6 -27.38 44.10 -20.48
CA MET A 6 -27.12 42.78 -21.08
C MET A 6 -25.87 41.99 -20.64
N GLY A 7 -26.15 40.83 -20.01
CA GLY A 7 -25.38 39.57 -20.04
C GLY A 7 -23.86 39.64 -20.17
N LYS A 8 -23.14 39.41 -19.08
CA LYS A 8 -21.69 39.14 -19.09
C LYS A 8 -21.42 37.86 -19.89
N LYS A 9 -21.04 37.98 -21.16
CA LYS A 9 -20.40 36.89 -21.91
C LYS A 9 -19.11 36.52 -21.16
N LEU A 10 -18.93 35.24 -20.85
CA LEU A 10 -17.68 34.71 -20.30
C LEU A 10 -16.51 35.22 -21.15
N ARG A 11 -15.49 35.83 -20.52
CA ARG A 11 -14.28 36.30 -21.20
C ARG A 11 -13.62 35.09 -21.87
N ASP A 12 -13.41 35.14 -23.19
CA ASP A 12 -12.61 34.13 -23.89
C ASP A 12 -11.15 34.33 -23.48
N LEU A 13 -10.67 33.47 -22.58
CA LEU A 13 -9.29 33.52 -22.05
C LEU A 13 -8.24 33.10 -23.10
N TRP A 14 -8.67 32.65 -24.28
CA TRP A 14 -7.81 32.05 -25.30
C TRP A 14 -7.71 32.88 -26.59
N THR A 15 -8.40 34.02 -26.64
CA THR A 15 -8.26 35.00 -27.73
C THR A 15 -8.06 36.39 -27.14
N ASP A 16 -6.88 36.96 -27.36
CA ASP A 16 -6.70 38.38 -27.11
C ASP A 16 -7.49 39.15 -28.17
N GLY A 17 -8.06 40.29 -27.79
CA GLY A 17 -8.97 41.12 -28.60
C GLY A 17 -8.44 41.55 -29.99
N GLY A 18 -7.20 41.19 -30.34
CA GLY A 18 -6.57 41.32 -31.65
C GLY A 18 -6.64 40.07 -32.55
N LYS A 19 -7.60 39.14 -32.35
CA LYS A 19 -7.83 37.92 -33.17
C LYS A 19 -6.67 36.92 -33.23
N THR A 20 -5.60 37.12 -32.46
CA THR A 20 -4.51 36.17 -32.32
C THR A 20 -4.95 35.04 -31.38
N LYS A 21 -4.95 33.81 -31.88
CA LYS A 21 -5.29 32.62 -31.07
C LYS A 21 -4.03 32.16 -30.34
N ALA A 22 -4.14 31.90 -29.04
CA ALA A 22 -3.04 31.33 -28.25
C ALA A 22 -2.57 29.99 -28.85
N ILE A 23 -1.26 29.80 -28.96
CA ILE A 23 -0.63 28.60 -29.56
C ILE A 23 -1.09 27.30 -28.87
N ASN A 24 -1.42 27.36 -27.58
CA ASN A 24 -1.84 26.21 -26.78
C ASN A 24 -3.37 26.09 -26.61
N LYS A 25 -4.18 26.75 -27.45
CA LYS A 25 -5.64 26.64 -27.36
C LYS A 25 -6.07 25.18 -27.67
N PRO A 26 -6.87 24.52 -26.80
CA PRO A 26 -7.36 23.19 -27.09
C PRO A 26 -8.21 23.22 -28.37
N THR A 27 -7.76 22.50 -29.41
CA THR A 27 -8.47 22.37 -30.67
C THR A 27 -9.55 21.32 -30.53
N LYS A 28 -10.77 21.63 -31.00
CA LYS A 28 -11.87 20.67 -31.04
C LYS A 28 -11.51 19.57 -32.03
N GLN A 29 -11.54 18.33 -31.58
CA GLN A 29 -11.36 17.16 -32.46
C GLN A 29 -12.74 16.61 -32.82
N TYR A 30 -12.94 16.31 -34.11
CA TYR A 30 -14.20 15.78 -34.64
C TYR A 30 -14.07 14.26 -34.77
N LEU A 31 -14.87 13.52 -34.00
CA LEU A 31 -14.94 12.06 -34.11
C LEU A 31 -15.85 11.62 -35.27
N SER A 32 -16.87 12.42 -35.55
CA SER A 32 -17.81 12.24 -36.67
C SER A 32 -18.36 13.60 -37.12
N LYS A 33 -19.06 13.63 -38.26
CA LYS A 33 -19.67 14.86 -38.82
C LYS A 33 -20.68 15.42 -37.81
N GLY A 34 -20.34 16.55 -37.19
CA GLY A 34 -21.17 17.23 -36.20
C GLY A 34 -20.87 16.90 -34.73
N TRP A 35 -20.02 15.91 -34.43
CA TRP A 35 -19.65 15.57 -33.05
C TRP A 35 -18.23 16.04 -32.72
N ALA A 36 -18.14 17.22 -32.11
CA ALA A 36 -16.91 17.78 -31.58
C ALA A 36 -16.76 17.41 -30.09
N VAL A 37 -15.62 16.83 -29.73
CA VAL A 37 -15.29 16.47 -28.33
C VAL A 37 -14.08 17.28 -27.89
N THR A 38 -14.06 17.72 -26.63
CA THR A 38 -12.88 18.39 -26.05
C THR A 38 -11.75 17.37 -25.86
N PRO A 39 -10.48 17.76 -26.08
CA PRO A 39 -9.35 16.83 -26.02
C PRO A 39 -9.19 16.15 -24.66
N ASP A 40 -9.73 16.73 -23.57
CA ASP A 40 -9.70 16.17 -22.22
C ASP A 40 -10.45 14.83 -22.09
N ILE A 41 -11.45 14.60 -22.95
CA ILE A 41 -12.29 13.40 -22.93
C ILE A 41 -11.67 12.28 -23.78
N LEU A 42 -10.76 12.61 -24.70
CA LEU A 42 -10.16 11.65 -25.61
C LEU A 42 -8.97 10.94 -24.96
N PRO A 43 -8.78 9.64 -25.21
CA PRO A 43 -7.57 8.95 -24.76
C PRO A 43 -6.35 9.61 -25.41
N ALA A 44 -5.33 9.94 -24.61
CA ALA A 44 -4.13 10.67 -25.05
C ALA A 44 -3.38 10.05 -26.25
N LYS A 45 -3.64 8.79 -26.60
CA LYS A 45 -3.15 8.10 -27.81
C LYS A 45 -4.26 7.18 -28.36
N PRO A 46 -5.08 7.61 -29.34
CA PRO A 46 -6.14 6.77 -29.91
C PRO A 46 -5.58 5.55 -30.66
N ASP A 47 -4.44 5.71 -31.36
CA ASP A 47 -3.78 4.65 -32.13
C ASP A 47 -2.70 3.88 -31.34
N GLY A 48 -2.55 4.18 -30.05
CA GLY A 48 -1.60 3.45 -29.21
C GLY A 48 -2.00 1.98 -29.09
N PRO A 49 -1.04 1.03 -29.03
CA PRO A 49 -1.38 -0.37 -28.78
C PRO A 49 -2.18 -0.44 -27.48
N ARG A 50 -3.42 -0.96 -27.57
CA ARG A 50 -4.30 -1.16 -26.41
C ARG A 50 -3.52 -1.96 -25.37
N ARG A 51 -3.09 -1.30 -24.28
CA ARG A 51 -2.43 -1.98 -23.16
C ARG A 51 -3.31 -3.15 -22.77
N ARG A 52 -2.75 -4.38 -22.77
CA ARG A 52 -3.47 -5.55 -22.27
C ARG A 52 -3.99 -5.19 -20.88
N LYS A 53 -5.30 -5.30 -20.64
CA LYS A 53 -5.93 -4.98 -19.34
C LYS A 53 -5.25 -5.71 -18.18
N TYR A 54 -4.60 -6.84 -18.47
CA TYR A 54 -3.86 -7.67 -17.53
C TYR A 54 -2.41 -7.76 -18.01
N ALA A 55 -1.59 -6.77 -17.66
CA ALA A 55 -0.15 -6.89 -17.83
C ALA A 55 0.37 -8.02 -16.92
N PRO A 56 1.43 -8.75 -17.34
CA PRO A 56 2.10 -9.70 -16.45
C PRO A 56 2.60 -8.96 -15.21
N ILE A 57 1.97 -9.22 -14.07
CA ILE A 57 2.44 -8.70 -12.79
C ILE A 57 3.71 -9.48 -12.46
N ARG A 58 4.72 -8.80 -11.89
CA ARG A 58 5.94 -9.49 -11.45
C ARG A 58 5.57 -10.65 -10.51
N PRO A 59 6.16 -11.84 -10.72
CA PRO A 59 5.88 -12.99 -9.87
C PRO A 59 6.21 -12.67 -8.41
N ASN A 60 5.43 -13.26 -7.52
CA ASN A 60 5.58 -13.14 -6.07
C ASN A 60 6.77 -14.03 -5.61
N LYS A 61 7.55 -13.56 -4.63
CA LYS A 61 8.73 -14.29 -4.09
C LYS A 61 8.36 -15.35 -3.06
N ARG A 62 7.17 -15.94 -3.17
CA ARG A 62 6.77 -17.07 -2.33
C ARG A 62 7.53 -18.33 -2.72
N GLU A 63 7.73 -19.19 -1.73
CA GLU A 63 8.28 -20.52 -1.93
C GLU A 63 7.39 -21.35 -2.86
N ALA A 64 8.02 -22.23 -3.64
CA ALA A 64 7.31 -23.04 -4.63
C ALA A 64 6.43 -24.11 -3.99
N VAL A 65 6.86 -24.64 -2.85
CA VAL A 65 6.17 -25.66 -2.07
C VAL A 65 5.88 -25.05 -0.72
N ALA A 66 4.60 -25.05 -0.31
CA ALA A 66 4.24 -24.62 1.02
C ALA A 66 4.71 -25.67 2.04
N VAL A 67 5.30 -25.22 3.14
CA VAL A 67 5.62 -26.12 4.25
C VAL A 67 4.31 -26.64 4.85
N PRO A 68 4.08 -27.97 4.86
CA PRO A 68 2.88 -28.54 5.44
C PRO A 68 2.83 -28.28 6.96
N LEU A 69 1.63 -28.28 7.53
CA LEU A 69 1.46 -28.19 8.98
C LEU A 69 1.90 -29.52 9.62
N SER A 70 2.49 -29.49 10.81
CA SER A 70 2.89 -30.69 11.57
C SER A 70 1.74 -31.69 11.74
N GLY A 71 0.54 -31.18 12.03
CA GLY A 71 -0.70 -31.97 12.15
C GLY A 71 -1.26 -32.56 10.85
N GLN A 72 -0.61 -32.35 9.70
CA GLN A 72 -0.95 -33.03 8.42
C GLN A 72 -0.16 -34.31 8.18
N SER A 73 0.77 -34.62 9.08
CA SER A 73 1.47 -35.91 9.01
C SER A 73 0.48 -37.06 9.18
N TYR A 74 0.89 -38.22 8.71
CA TYR A 74 0.12 -39.46 8.81
C TYR A 74 -0.21 -39.82 10.28
N ASN A 75 0.76 -39.67 11.17
CA ASN A 75 0.62 -39.95 12.60
C ASN A 75 1.12 -38.74 13.41
N PRO A 76 0.33 -37.67 13.52
CA PRO A 76 0.70 -36.45 14.22
C PRO A 76 0.60 -36.62 15.73
N SER A 77 1.31 -35.78 16.49
CA SER A 77 1.00 -35.58 17.91
C SER A 77 -0.39 -34.94 18.04
N ASP A 78 -1.16 -35.34 19.07
CA ASP A 78 -2.49 -34.80 19.31
C ASP A 78 -2.50 -33.27 19.39
N ALA A 79 -1.48 -32.69 20.02
CA ALA A 79 -1.34 -31.24 20.12
C ALA A 79 -1.19 -30.58 18.73
N ASP A 80 -0.33 -31.13 17.88
CA ASP A 80 -0.09 -30.64 16.53
C ASP A 80 -1.32 -30.82 15.62
N HIS A 81 -2.02 -31.94 15.76
CA HIS A 81 -3.25 -32.23 15.03
C HIS A 81 -4.36 -31.25 15.38
N GLN A 82 -4.61 -31.03 16.67
CA GLN A 82 -5.62 -30.08 17.14
C GLN A 82 -5.29 -28.65 16.69
N ASP A 83 -4.02 -28.25 16.71
CA ASP A 83 -3.61 -26.95 16.21
C ASP A 83 -3.78 -26.80 14.69
N ALA A 84 -3.57 -27.86 13.92
CA ALA A 84 -3.87 -27.87 12.50
C ALA A 84 -5.38 -27.78 12.24
N LEU A 85 -6.20 -28.56 12.95
CA LEU A 85 -7.67 -28.51 12.87
C LEU A 85 -8.21 -27.13 13.23
N ARG A 86 -7.73 -26.52 14.32
CA ARG A 86 -8.11 -25.14 14.72
C ARG A 86 -7.86 -24.14 13.60
N LYS A 87 -6.73 -24.25 12.88
CA LYS A 87 -6.42 -23.38 11.74
C LYS A 87 -7.39 -23.60 10.58
N VAL A 88 -7.76 -24.84 10.29
CA VAL A 88 -8.73 -25.20 9.24
C VAL A 88 -10.13 -24.69 9.60
N VAL A 89 -10.63 -25.01 10.80
CA VAL A 89 -11.93 -24.57 11.30
C VAL A 89 -12.04 -23.04 11.31
N ARG A 90 -10.99 -22.32 11.73
CA ARG A 90 -10.96 -20.85 11.67
C ARG A 90 -11.07 -20.31 10.25
N LYS A 91 -10.53 -21.00 9.24
CA LYS A 91 -10.67 -20.60 7.83
C LYS A 91 -12.09 -20.88 7.32
N LEU A 92 -12.66 -22.04 7.66
CA LEU A 92 -14.01 -22.43 7.23
C LEU A 92 -15.09 -21.55 7.86
N THR A 93 -15.06 -21.35 9.17
CA THR A 93 -15.97 -20.44 9.90
C THR A 93 -15.93 -19.00 9.37
N LYS A 94 -14.76 -18.51 8.93
CA LYS A 94 -14.66 -17.21 8.26
C LYS A 94 -15.33 -17.18 6.89
N LYS A 95 -15.32 -18.28 6.14
CA LYS A 95 -16.03 -18.40 4.86
C LYS A 95 -17.54 -18.47 5.10
N GLU A 96 -17.96 -19.28 6.05
CA GLU A 96 -19.36 -19.40 6.48
C GLU A 96 -19.95 -18.05 6.91
N LYS A 97 -19.30 -17.32 7.83
CA LYS A 97 -19.75 -15.98 8.24
C LYS A 97 -19.83 -14.97 7.10
N LYS A 98 -19.00 -15.10 6.06
CA LYS A 98 -19.08 -14.24 4.86
C LYS A 98 -20.30 -14.61 4.01
N ASN A 99 -20.57 -15.91 3.87
CA ASN A 99 -21.74 -16.39 3.15
C ASN A 99 -23.02 -16.00 3.88
N GLU A 100 -23.09 -16.14 5.21
CA GLU A 100 -24.23 -15.70 6.02
C GLU A 100 -24.48 -14.20 5.87
N LYS A 101 -23.43 -13.37 5.93
CA LYS A 101 -23.57 -11.92 5.69
C LYS A 101 -24.10 -11.62 4.30
N PHE A 102 -23.64 -12.35 3.29
CA PHE A 102 -24.11 -12.19 1.93
C PHE A 102 -25.57 -12.62 1.78
N VAL A 103 -25.97 -13.74 2.37
CA VAL A 103 -27.35 -14.23 2.39
C VAL A 103 -28.26 -13.22 3.10
N LYS A 104 -27.87 -12.73 4.29
CA LYS A 104 -28.61 -11.68 5.00
C LYS A 104 -28.77 -10.40 4.18
N LEU A 105 -27.78 -10.01 3.40
CA LEU A 105 -27.88 -8.87 2.48
C LEU A 105 -28.84 -9.13 1.32
N LEU A 106 -28.90 -10.37 0.81
CA LEU A 106 -29.85 -10.75 -0.24
C LEU A 106 -31.29 -10.84 0.29
N GLU A 107 -31.47 -11.26 1.54
CA GLU A 107 -32.77 -11.36 2.20
C GLU A 107 -33.25 -10.01 2.77
N TYR A 108 -32.35 -9.03 2.92
CA TYR A 108 -32.69 -7.71 3.42
C TYR A 108 -33.72 -7.03 2.52
N GLY A 109 -34.89 -6.74 3.08
CA GLY A 109 -35.99 -6.09 2.36
C GLY A 109 -36.90 -7.04 1.58
N ARG A 110 -36.64 -8.36 1.58
CA ARG A 110 -37.50 -9.33 0.87
C ARG A 110 -38.92 -9.38 1.45
N ASP A 111 -39.03 -9.23 2.76
CA ASP A 111 -40.30 -9.29 3.49
C ASP A 111 -40.74 -7.90 4.04
N GLN A 112 -40.03 -6.83 3.67
CA GLN A 112 -40.41 -5.45 4.06
C GLN A 112 -41.30 -4.83 2.98
N THR A 113 -42.56 -4.58 3.32
CA THR A 113 -43.46 -3.73 2.53
C THR A 113 -43.06 -2.27 2.74
N PHE A 114 -42.52 -1.63 1.71
CA PHE A 114 -42.17 -0.21 1.76
C PHE A 114 -43.40 0.64 1.46
N GLU A 115 -44.07 1.15 2.51
CA GLU A 115 -45.09 2.19 2.36
C GLU A 115 -44.45 3.57 2.54
N GLY A 116 -44.16 4.26 1.42
CA GLY A 116 -43.66 5.63 1.44
C GLY A 116 -43.10 6.12 0.10
N ASN A 117 -43.33 7.41 -0.23
CA ASN A 117 -42.75 8.04 -1.41
C ASN A 117 -41.26 8.34 -1.19
N PHE A 118 -40.42 7.83 -2.09
CA PHE A 118 -38.95 7.89 -2.05
C PHE A 118 -38.42 9.28 -2.48
N SER A 119 -38.70 10.33 -1.71
CA SER A 119 -38.14 11.68 -1.96
C SER A 119 -36.94 11.91 -1.03
N ALA A 120 -35.75 11.61 -1.54
CA ALA A 120 -34.47 11.68 -0.84
C ALA A 120 -33.77 13.04 -1.05
N ASP A 121 -34.32 14.12 -0.51
CA ASP A 121 -33.69 15.45 -0.52
C ASP A 121 -33.55 16.02 0.90
N LYS A 122 -32.69 15.42 1.74
CA LYS A 122 -32.28 16.05 3.02
C LYS A 122 -30.80 15.81 3.32
N ASN A 123 -30.03 16.89 3.09
CA ASN A 123 -28.88 17.34 3.87
C ASN A 123 -27.52 16.66 3.60
N TRP A 124 -26.76 17.22 2.65
CA TRP A 124 -25.32 16.95 2.43
C TRP A 124 -24.44 18.19 2.68
N GLU A 125 -24.96 19.24 3.34
CA GLU A 125 -24.26 20.54 3.44
C GLU A 125 -23.61 20.86 4.80
N GLU A 126 -23.54 19.92 5.74
CA GLU A 126 -22.92 20.18 7.04
C GLU A 126 -21.67 19.32 7.26
N GLU A 127 -20.51 19.75 6.74
CA GLU A 127 -19.19 19.43 7.34
C GLU A 127 -18.04 20.23 6.68
N VAL A 128 -18.16 21.57 6.67
CA VAL A 128 -17.00 22.48 6.46
C VAL A 128 -16.60 23.05 7.82
N LYS A 129 -15.55 22.51 8.44
CA LYS A 129 -14.79 23.18 9.50
C LYS A 129 -13.30 23.06 9.21
N GLU A 130 -12.80 24.04 8.48
CA GLU A 130 -11.37 24.26 8.22
C GLU A 130 -10.68 24.77 9.51
N THR A 131 -9.75 23.99 10.04
CA THR A 131 -8.89 24.39 11.16
C THR A 131 -7.71 25.22 10.66
N LYS A 132 -7.61 26.48 11.13
CA LYS A 132 -6.50 27.42 10.85
C LYS A 132 -5.19 27.00 11.55
N PRO A 133 -4.02 26.99 10.87
CA PRO A 133 -2.72 26.88 11.53
C PRO A 133 -2.24 28.25 12.08
N LYS A 134 -1.65 28.24 13.28
CA LYS A 134 -1.00 29.40 13.92
C LYS A 134 0.45 29.54 13.45
N GLU A 135 0.83 30.74 13.05
CA GLU A 135 2.21 31.14 12.74
C GLU A 135 2.94 31.77 13.94
N LYS A 136 4.27 31.98 13.75
CA LYS A 136 5.20 32.99 14.34
C LYS A 136 6.19 32.41 15.39
N LYS A 137 7.51 32.67 15.45
CA LYS A 137 8.42 33.70 14.87
C LYS A 137 9.89 33.19 14.77
N ALA A 138 10.68 33.80 13.88
CA ALA A 138 12.10 34.16 14.06
C ALA A 138 12.18 35.71 13.93
N PRO A 139 13.33 36.44 14.04
CA PRO A 139 14.74 36.08 14.28
C PRO A 139 15.47 37.00 15.31
N LEU A 140 16.74 36.76 15.62
CA LEU A 140 17.67 37.77 16.16
C LEU A 140 19.09 37.55 15.60
N THR A 141 19.64 38.58 14.97
CA THR A 141 21.05 38.82 14.61
C THR A 141 21.43 40.20 15.21
N PRO A 142 22.61 40.80 14.93
CA PRO A 142 23.97 40.49 15.36
C PRO A 142 24.66 41.72 16.06
N GLU A 143 25.96 41.58 16.34
CA GLU A 143 26.97 42.64 16.62
C GLU A 143 27.07 43.23 18.04
N ILE A 144 28.30 43.25 18.59
CA ILE A 144 29.04 44.46 19.03
C ILE A 144 30.52 44.11 19.37
N ILE A 145 31.42 44.55 18.47
CA ILE A 145 32.61 45.39 18.70
C ILE A 145 33.75 44.93 19.66
N LYS A 146 34.88 44.61 19.02
CA LYS A 146 36.25 45.14 19.21
C LYS A 146 36.66 45.68 20.60
N LYS A 147 37.62 44.99 21.19
CA LYS A 147 38.75 45.50 21.99
C LYS A 147 39.91 44.53 21.74
N GLU A 148 41.19 44.85 21.65
CA GLU A 148 41.95 46.09 21.57
C GLU A 148 43.38 45.58 21.32
N GLU A 149 44.06 46.11 20.30
CA GLU A 149 45.47 45.81 20.05
C GLU A 149 46.34 46.65 21.00
N SER A 150 47.13 46.03 21.88
CA SER A 150 48.38 46.61 22.40
C SER A 150 49.16 45.63 23.29
N ALA A 151 49.99 44.77 22.68
CA ALA A 151 51.07 44.11 23.42
C ALA A 151 52.22 43.63 22.50
N ALA A 152 52.53 44.37 21.44
CA ALA A 152 53.69 44.13 20.60
C ALA A 152 54.89 44.97 21.08
N LYS A 153 55.55 44.52 22.17
CA LYS A 153 56.96 44.84 22.53
C LYS A 153 57.37 44.11 23.81
N LYS A 154 57.43 42.78 23.75
CA LYS A 154 58.13 41.95 24.78
C LYS A 154 58.62 40.60 24.22
N LYS A 155 58.91 40.57 22.92
CA LYS A 155 59.56 39.46 22.22
C LYS A 155 61.03 39.81 22.03
N ASP A 156 61.85 39.62 23.08
CA ASP A 156 63.25 39.19 22.84
C ASP A 156 63.99 38.65 24.08
N LYS A 157 63.54 38.95 25.30
CA LYS A 157 64.15 38.37 26.52
C LYS A 157 63.63 36.99 26.92
N ARG A 158 62.69 36.39 26.17
CA ARG A 158 62.02 35.12 26.54
C ARG A 158 62.63 33.85 25.93
N ARG A 159 63.63 33.97 25.05
CA ARG A 159 64.15 32.82 24.28
C ARG A 159 65.25 32.01 24.98
N LYS A 160 65.87 32.54 26.05
CA LYS A 160 66.93 31.83 26.82
C LYS A 160 66.44 31.10 28.09
N LYS A 161 65.15 31.19 28.46
CA LYS A 161 64.54 30.42 29.57
C LYS A 161 63.75 29.18 29.13
N LEU A 162 63.55 28.97 27.83
CA LEU A 162 62.69 27.90 27.30
C LEU A 162 63.33 26.50 27.32
N GLY A 163 64.66 26.39 27.36
CA GLY A 163 65.37 25.10 27.33
C GLY A 163 65.27 24.28 28.62
N LYS A 164 65.28 24.92 29.81
CA LYS A 164 65.13 24.24 31.12
C LYS A 164 63.66 24.11 31.58
N LEU A 165 62.73 24.77 30.89
CA LEU A 165 61.29 24.75 31.20
C LEU A 165 60.52 23.65 30.45
N GLY A 166 61.12 23.05 29.42
CA GLY A 166 60.52 21.91 28.67
C GLY A 166 60.37 20.68 29.55
N THR A 167 61.45 20.26 30.21
CA THR A 167 61.50 19.08 31.10
C THR A 167 60.59 19.24 32.33
N ALA A 168 60.57 20.43 32.96
CA ALA A 168 59.67 20.71 34.09
C ALA A 168 58.19 20.86 33.67
N ARG A 169 57.90 21.31 32.44
CA ARG A 169 56.53 21.35 31.89
C ARG A 169 56.02 19.96 31.55
N GLU A 170 56.89 19.10 31.02
CA GLU A 170 56.57 17.70 30.72
C GLU A 170 56.33 16.90 32.00
N ALA A 171 57.16 17.09 33.04
CA ALA A 171 56.93 16.53 34.37
C ALA A 171 55.65 17.05 35.05
N ARG A 172 55.26 18.31 34.82
CA ARG A 172 53.96 18.85 35.29
C ARG A 172 52.78 18.37 34.45
N ARG A 173 52.99 18.07 33.16
CA ARG A 173 51.98 17.47 32.27
C ARG A 173 51.70 16.03 32.66
N SER A 174 52.72 15.24 33.00
CA SER A 174 52.55 13.86 33.46
C SER A 174 51.83 13.76 34.81
N LEU A 175 51.94 14.78 35.67
CA LEU A 175 51.18 14.90 36.92
C LEU A 175 49.72 15.36 36.74
N LEU A 176 49.26 15.71 35.52
CA LEU A 176 47.86 16.10 35.27
C LEU A 176 46.88 14.96 35.52
N HIS A 177 47.30 13.70 35.42
CA HIS A 177 46.46 12.53 35.75
C HIS A 177 46.12 12.43 37.26
N ARG A 178 46.77 13.22 38.13
CA ARG A 178 46.47 13.28 39.58
C ARG A 178 45.60 14.48 39.98
N ARG A 179 45.26 15.38 39.06
CA ARG A 179 44.42 16.55 39.34
C ARG A 179 43.05 16.35 38.71
N HIS A 180 41.98 16.61 39.47
CA HIS A 180 40.64 16.64 38.92
C HIS A 180 40.59 17.60 37.73
N PRO A 181 39.97 17.20 36.61
CA PRO A 181 39.81 18.08 35.46
C PRO A 181 39.07 19.34 35.89
N SER A 182 39.48 20.49 35.35
CA SER A 182 38.77 21.75 35.58
C SER A 182 37.31 21.61 35.12
N GLN A 183 36.36 22.23 35.81
CA GLN A 183 34.93 22.19 35.49
C GLN A 183 34.64 22.48 34.00
N ALA A 184 35.34 23.43 33.39
CA ALA A 184 35.21 23.74 31.97
C ALA A 184 35.60 22.60 31.01
N LYS A 185 36.47 21.66 31.43
CA LYS A 185 36.80 20.45 30.66
C LYS A 185 35.73 19.39 30.83
N ILE A 186 35.22 19.22 32.05
CA ILE A 186 34.12 18.29 32.36
C ILE A 186 32.87 18.67 31.57
N LEU A 187 32.53 19.95 31.49
CA LEU A 187 31.38 20.43 30.71
C LEU A 187 31.53 20.13 29.21
N LYS A 188 32.72 20.37 28.65
CA LYS A 188 33.00 20.01 27.24
C LYS A 188 32.94 18.52 26.98
N GLU A 189 33.45 17.71 27.91
CA GLU A 189 33.37 16.25 27.83
C GLU A 189 31.91 15.78 27.92
N ALA A 190 31.10 16.38 28.79
CA ALA A 190 29.66 16.10 28.89
C ALA A 190 28.90 16.48 27.61
N GLU A 191 29.17 17.67 27.04
CA GLU A 191 28.59 18.09 25.75
C GLU A 191 28.89 17.08 24.63
N VAL A 192 30.14 16.60 24.57
CA VAL A 192 30.54 15.56 23.59
C VAL A 192 29.80 14.24 23.83
N VAL A 193 29.64 13.83 25.09
CA VAL A 193 28.87 12.61 25.42
C VAL A 193 27.40 12.77 25.03
N ASP A 194 26.80 13.93 25.28
CA ASP A 194 25.41 14.21 24.90
C ASP A 194 25.23 14.21 23.37
N GLU A 195 26.18 14.78 22.62
CA GLU A 195 26.20 14.69 21.17
C GLU A 195 26.34 13.24 20.68
N LEU A 196 27.18 12.44 21.32
CA LEU A 196 27.32 11.01 21.00
C LEU A 196 26.03 10.23 21.28
N LEU A 197 25.37 10.51 22.40
CA LEU A 197 24.08 9.89 22.74
C LEU A 197 22.99 10.28 21.72
N LYS A 198 22.88 11.57 21.37
CA LYS A 198 21.94 12.03 20.31
C LYS A 198 22.21 11.32 18.99
N ASN A 199 23.48 11.26 18.57
CA ASN A 199 23.88 10.56 17.35
C ASN A 199 23.59 9.06 17.41
N HIS A 200 23.73 8.44 18.57
CA HIS A 200 23.40 7.03 18.77
C HIS A 200 21.89 6.79 18.66
N MET A 201 21.08 7.55 19.37
CA MET A 201 19.62 7.50 19.32
C MET A 201 19.09 7.70 17.90
N GLU A 202 19.64 8.67 17.16
CA GLU A 202 19.27 8.87 15.76
C GLU A 202 19.63 7.68 14.88
N LYS A 203 20.80 7.06 15.09
CA LYS A 203 21.23 5.87 14.35
C LYS A 203 20.34 4.67 14.67
N GLU A 204 19.94 4.51 15.92
CA GLU A 204 19.01 3.46 16.34
C GLU A 204 17.63 3.65 15.71
N ALA A 205 17.05 4.85 15.80
CA ALA A 205 15.78 5.16 15.16
C ALA A 205 15.82 4.92 13.64
N LYS A 206 16.90 5.35 12.96
CA LYS A 206 17.11 5.09 11.53
C LYS A 206 17.23 3.58 11.24
N ARG A 207 17.87 2.81 12.12
CA ARG A 207 18.02 1.35 11.99
C ARG A 207 16.69 0.65 12.18
N GLU A 208 15.90 1.02 13.17
CA GLU A 208 14.58 0.45 13.44
C GLU A 208 13.63 0.68 12.27
N VAL A 209 13.51 1.93 11.80
CA VAL A 209 12.71 2.26 10.62
C VAL A 209 13.17 1.45 9.40
N ARG A 210 14.48 1.27 9.21
CA ARG A 210 15.01 0.46 8.11
C ARG A 210 14.64 -1.03 8.25
N VAL A 211 14.67 -1.58 9.46
CA VAL A 211 14.28 -2.96 9.75
C VAL A 211 12.78 -3.14 9.50
N GLU A 212 11.95 -2.20 9.94
CA GLU A 212 10.51 -2.20 9.70
C GLU A 212 10.18 -2.11 8.21
N GLN A 213 10.80 -1.18 7.49
CA GLN A 213 10.64 -1.08 6.04
C GLN A 213 11.06 -2.37 5.32
N ARG A 214 12.13 -3.04 5.79
CA ARG A 214 12.52 -4.36 5.25
C ARG A 214 11.48 -5.44 5.56
N LYS A 215 10.89 -5.44 6.76
CA LYS A 215 9.81 -6.35 7.14
C LYS A 215 8.56 -6.12 6.29
N LEU A 216 8.17 -4.86 6.07
CA LEU A 216 7.03 -4.48 5.22
C LEU A 216 7.26 -4.91 3.76
N LYS A 217 8.43 -4.60 3.19
CA LYS A 217 8.79 -5.04 1.83
C LYS A 217 8.78 -6.56 1.68
N ARG A 218 9.28 -7.31 2.67
CA ARG A 218 9.20 -8.79 2.68
C ARG A 218 7.74 -9.26 2.72
N LYS A 219 6.90 -8.66 3.55
CA LYS A 219 5.47 -8.98 3.63
C LYS A 219 4.76 -8.70 2.30
N GLU A 220 4.98 -7.53 1.70
CA GLU A 220 4.44 -7.14 0.39
C GLU A 220 4.90 -8.06 -0.73
N ASP A 221 6.19 -8.43 -0.72
CA ASP A 221 6.77 -9.35 -1.70
C ASP A 221 6.15 -10.74 -1.61
N THR A 222 5.73 -11.18 -0.42
CA THR A 222 5.05 -12.47 -0.18
C THR A 222 3.52 -12.41 -0.31
N LEU A 223 2.91 -11.23 -0.40
CA LEU A 223 1.46 -11.10 -0.46
C LEU A 223 0.94 -11.57 -1.84
N VAL A 224 -0.13 -12.37 -1.84
CA VAL A 224 -0.77 -12.81 -3.10
C VAL A 224 -1.39 -11.60 -3.79
N LYS A 225 -0.74 -11.13 -4.86
CA LYS A 225 -1.23 -10.03 -5.72
C LYS A 225 -2.31 -10.56 -6.66
N HIS A 226 -3.22 -9.68 -7.10
CA HIS A 226 -4.28 -10.06 -8.03
C HIS A 226 -3.74 -10.15 -9.46
N TYR A 227 -3.73 -11.35 -10.06
CA TYR A 227 -3.27 -11.57 -11.43
C TYR A 227 -4.36 -12.18 -12.32
N GLY A 228 -4.77 -11.42 -13.35
CA GLY A 228 -5.79 -11.82 -14.32
C GLY A 228 -7.18 -11.25 -14.01
N ARG A 229 -8.23 -11.97 -14.42
CA ARG A 229 -9.64 -11.56 -14.23
C ARG A 229 -10.22 -12.02 -12.89
N HIS A 230 -9.77 -13.17 -12.38
CA HIS A 230 -10.34 -13.80 -11.19
C HIS A 230 -9.39 -13.65 -10.01
N TYR A 231 -9.96 -13.55 -8.81
CA TYR A 231 -9.19 -13.54 -7.56
C TYR A 231 -8.69 -14.94 -7.21
N TYR A 232 -7.51 -14.99 -6.60
CA TYR A 232 -6.97 -16.23 -6.07
C TYR A 232 -7.91 -16.81 -4.99
N GLN A 233 -8.20 -18.10 -5.12
CA GLN A 233 -8.97 -18.86 -4.15
C GLN A 233 -8.07 -19.94 -3.55
N GLY A 234 -7.69 -19.74 -2.29
CA GLY A 234 -6.85 -20.67 -1.57
C GLY A 234 -7.57 -21.95 -1.17
N ILE A 235 -6.89 -23.08 -1.40
CA ILE A 235 -7.28 -24.40 -0.91
C ILE A 235 -7.14 -24.42 0.63
N ALA A 236 -8.08 -25.08 1.30
CA ALA A 236 -7.97 -25.30 2.75
C ALA A 236 -6.88 -26.35 3.01
N PRO A 237 -6.11 -26.25 4.10
CA PRO A 237 -5.14 -27.29 4.44
C PRO A 237 -5.83 -28.65 4.51
N ASP A 238 -5.22 -29.65 3.88
CA ASP A 238 -5.69 -31.03 3.91
C ASP A 238 -5.31 -31.66 5.25
N VAL A 239 -6.25 -31.69 6.20
CA VAL A 239 -6.05 -32.26 7.56
C VAL A 239 -7.13 -33.29 7.76
N ALA A 240 -6.74 -34.53 8.09
CA ALA A 240 -7.69 -35.58 8.39
C ALA A 240 -8.49 -35.25 9.68
N PRO A 241 -9.80 -35.50 9.72
CA PRO A 241 -10.56 -35.45 10.97
C PRO A 241 -10.06 -36.53 11.94
N SER A 242 -10.32 -36.34 13.24
CA SER A 242 -9.92 -37.27 14.31
C SER A 242 -10.32 -38.71 14.02
N ASP A 243 -11.53 -38.90 13.50
CA ASP A 243 -12.13 -40.22 13.27
C ASP A 243 -11.40 -41.01 12.18
N LYS A 244 -10.62 -40.33 11.35
CA LYS A 244 -9.86 -40.89 10.24
C LYS A 244 -8.35 -40.91 10.49
N LEU A 245 -7.90 -40.48 11.67
CA LEU A 245 -6.53 -40.72 12.08
C LEU A 245 -6.37 -42.19 12.43
N VAL A 246 -5.42 -42.85 11.78
CA VAL A 246 -5.18 -44.27 11.93
C VAL A 246 -3.74 -44.53 12.34
N GLY A 247 -3.53 -45.47 13.25
CA GLY A 247 -2.19 -45.86 13.71
C GLY A 247 -1.42 -46.76 12.74
N SER A 248 -2.08 -47.30 11.70
CA SER A 248 -1.43 -48.12 10.66
C SER A 248 -1.54 -47.54 9.24
N LEU A 249 -0.41 -47.50 8.52
CA LEU A 249 -0.26 -46.91 7.18
C LEU A 249 -1.12 -47.63 6.15
N ARG A 250 -1.46 -48.89 6.41
CA ARG A 250 -2.34 -49.70 5.57
C ARG A 250 -3.77 -49.17 5.51
N HIS A 251 -4.21 -48.46 6.55
CA HIS A 251 -5.54 -47.89 6.65
C HIS A 251 -5.56 -46.40 6.31
N MET A 252 -4.44 -45.83 5.83
CA MET A 252 -4.41 -44.45 5.40
C MET A 252 -5.31 -44.25 4.20
N GLU A 253 -6.29 -43.37 4.36
CA GLU A 253 -6.93 -42.72 3.24
C GLU A 253 -5.95 -41.71 2.64
N GLY A 254 -5.89 -41.64 1.31
CA GLY A 254 -5.13 -40.59 0.62
C GLY A 254 -5.65 -39.20 0.99
N GLY A 255 -4.83 -38.18 0.74
CA GLY A 255 -5.24 -36.78 0.96
C GLY A 255 -6.49 -36.41 0.16
N TYR A 256 -7.34 -35.55 0.73
CA TYR A 256 -8.54 -35.05 0.06
C TYR A 256 -8.20 -34.09 -1.09
N VAL A 257 -7.04 -33.44 -1.02
CA VAL A 257 -6.59 -32.49 -2.04
C VAL A 257 -5.74 -33.20 -3.08
N HIS A 258 -6.20 -33.20 -4.32
CA HIS A 258 -5.44 -33.76 -5.44
C HIS A 258 -4.12 -32.99 -5.66
N PRO A 259 -2.94 -33.64 -5.75
CA PRO A 259 -1.64 -32.97 -5.87
C PRO A 259 -1.52 -32.00 -7.05
N ALA A 260 -2.18 -32.32 -8.18
CA ALA A 260 -2.20 -31.41 -9.33
C ALA A 260 -2.93 -30.09 -9.04
N LEU A 261 -3.99 -30.11 -8.21
CA LEU A 261 -4.71 -28.91 -7.81
C LEU A 261 -3.84 -28.06 -6.88
N ASP A 262 -3.14 -28.69 -5.94
CA ASP A 262 -2.20 -27.99 -5.05
C ASP A 262 -1.08 -27.31 -5.84
N ARG A 263 -0.47 -28.03 -6.80
CA ARG A 263 0.55 -27.47 -7.69
C ARG A 263 0.02 -26.30 -8.53
N MET A 264 -1.19 -26.42 -9.06
CA MET A 264 -1.84 -25.35 -9.82
C MET A 264 -2.06 -24.10 -8.95
N LYS A 265 -2.56 -24.28 -7.72
CA LYS A 265 -2.77 -23.17 -6.79
C LYS A 265 -1.46 -22.53 -6.31
N SER A 266 -0.40 -23.30 -6.12
CA SER A 266 0.95 -22.77 -5.88
C SER A 266 1.44 -21.85 -7.01
N LEU A 267 1.14 -22.18 -8.27
CA LEU A 267 1.48 -21.32 -9.42
C LEU A 267 0.63 -20.04 -9.46
N GLU A 268 -0.64 -20.14 -9.07
CA GLU A 268 -1.53 -18.98 -8.91
C GLU A 268 -1.06 -18.06 -7.77
N GLU A 269 -0.69 -18.59 -6.60
CA GLU A 269 -0.19 -17.79 -5.46
C GLU A 269 1.08 -17.00 -5.81
N ARG A 270 1.94 -17.61 -6.63
CA ARG A 270 3.19 -17.01 -7.11
C ARG A 270 2.97 -16.05 -8.28
N ASN A 271 1.75 -15.86 -8.76
CA ASN A 271 1.40 -15.06 -9.93
C ASN A 271 2.15 -15.48 -11.21
N LEU A 272 2.51 -16.76 -11.33
CA LEU A 272 3.07 -17.33 -12.56
C LEU A 272 1.96 -17.69 -13.56
N VAL A 273 0.83 -18.17 -13.02
CA VAL A 273 -0.37 -18.50 -13.78
C VAL A 273 -1.53 -17.67 -13.22
N PRO A 274 -2.37 -17.04 -14.06
CA PRO A 274 -3.52 -16.30 -13.57
C PRO A 274 -4.59 -17.26 -13.05
N ALA A 275 -5.33 -16.86 -12.02
CA ALA A 275 -6.48 -17.63 -11.57
C ALA A 275 -7.55 -17.67 -12.68
N ARG A 276 -8.05 -18.88 -12.98
CA ARG A 276 -9.01 -19.14 -14.05
C ARG A 276 -10.20 -19.93 -13.52
N MET A 277 -11.34 -19.77 -14.18
CA MET A 277 -12.51 -20.61 -13.99
C MET A 277 -12.67 -21.52 -15.21
N ASN A 278 -13.22 -22.72 -14.99
CA ASN A 278 -13.56 -23.63 -16.06
C ASN A 278 -14.62 -22.98 -16.96
N HIS A 279 -14.25 -22.73 -18.22
CA HIS A 279 -15.15 -22.14 -19.19
C HIS A 279 -16.07 -23.20 -19.77
N LYS A 280 -17.38 -23.11 -19.50
CA LYS A 280 -18.39 -23.91 -20.20
C LYS A 280 -18.75 -23.21 -21.50
N TYR A 281 -18.47 -23.84 -22.63
CA TYR A 281 -18.86 -23.32 -23.94
C TYR A 281 -20.38 -23.38 -24.10
N ASN A 282 -21.08 -22.28 -23.84
CA ASN A 282 -22.47 -22.17 -24.27
C ASN A 282 -22.50 -21.71 -25.73
N LYS A 283 -22.72 -22.64 -26.66
CA LYS A 283 -22.95 -22.29 -28.07
C LYS A 283 -24.22 -21.44 -28.12
N ARG A 284 -24.06 -20.14 -28.41
CA ARG A 284 -25.18 -19.18 -28.55
C ARG A 284 -26.12 -19.53 -29.70
N LYS A 285 -25.65 -20.30 -30.66
CA LYS A 285 -26.39 -20.76 -31.84
C LYS A 285 -26.36 -22.27 -31.85
N ILE A 286 -27.53 -22.90 -31.85
CA ILE A 286 -27.65 -24.35 -32.08
C ILE A 286 -27.93 -24.50 -33.56
N LEU A 287 -27.06 -25.22 -34.27
CA LEU A 287 -27.32 -25.60 -35.66
C LEU A 287 -28.29 -26.78 -35.64
N LYS A 288 -29.53 -26.58 -36.11
CA LYS A 288 -30.41 -27.70 -36.43
C LYS A 288 -29.96 -28.37 -37.74
N PRO A 289 -30.35 -29.64 -37.99
CA PRO A 289 -29.95 -30.37 -39.20
C PRO A 289 -30.46 -29.76 -40.53
N LYS A 290 -31.28 -28.69 -40.51
CA LYS A 290 -31.85 -28.03 -41.71
C LYS A 290 -31.40 -26.58 -41.92
N GLY A 291 -30.25 -26.15 -41.38
CA GLY A 291 -29.66 -24.83 -41.69
C GLY A 291 -30.31 -23.62 -41.01
N GLU A 292 -31.42 -23.80 -40.29
CA GLU A 292 -32.03 -22.75 -39.48
C GLU A 292 -31.22 -22.50 -38.20
N MET A 293 -30.66 -21.29 -38.07
CA MET A 293 -29.99 -20.84 -36.86
C MET A 293 -30.97 -20.14 -35.93
N HIS A 294 -31.26 -20.74 -34.78
CA HIS A 294 -31.88 -20.01 -33.68
C HIS A 294 -30.82 -19.55 -32.67
N LEU A 295 -30.95 -18.30 -32.22
CA LEU A 295 -30.29 -17.85 -30.99
C LEU A 295 -30.88 -18.69 -29.86
N LYS A 296 -30.04 -19.30 -29.00
CA LYS A 296 -30.54 -19.85 -27.74
C LYS A 296 -31.23 -18.70 -27.00
N ARG A 297 -32.55 -18.77 -26.85
CA ARG A 297 -33.22 -18.02 -25.79
C ARG A 297 -32.65 -18.59 -24.52
N GLU A 298 -31.81 -17.81 -23.83
CA GLU A 298 -31.46 -18.14 -22.47
C GLU A 298 -32.79 -18.07 -21.72
N ASP A 299 -33.32 -19.24 -21.33
CA ASP A 299 -34.37 -19.28 -20.32
C ASP A 299 -33.71 -18.73 -19.06
N PHE A 300 -33.72 -17.40 -18.92
CA PHE A 300 -33.63 -16.77 -17.62
C PHE A 300 -34.73 -17.47 -16.83
N GLY A 301 -34.33 -18.27 -15.82
CA GLY A 301 -35.28 -18.97 -14.97
C GLY A 301 -36.39 -18.00 -14.58
N VAL A 302 -37.63 -18.51 -14.58
CA VAL A 302 -38.87 -17.77 -14.33
C VAL A 302 -38.58 -16.59 -13.40
N LEU A 303 -38.57 -15.37 -13.96
CA LEU A 303 -38.57 -14.15 -13.15
C LEU A 303 -39.70 -14.34 -12.15
N PRO A 304 -39.45 -14.21 -10.82
CA PRO A 304 -40.53 -14.35 -9.86
C PRO A 304 -41.64 -13.40 -10.28
N HIS A 305 -42.86 -13.91 -10.39
CA HIS A 305 -44.03 -13.11 -10.72
C HIS A 305 -44.12 -11.96 -9.72
N THR A 306 -43.67 -10.78 -10.11
CA THR A 306 -43.94 -9.54 -9.41
C THR A 306 -45.37 -9.17 -9.75
N THR A 307 -46.30 -9.50 -8.87
CA THR A 307 -47.62 -8.87 -8.86
C THR A 307 -47.41 -7.43 -8.40
N PHE A 308 -47.38 -6.50 -9.37
CA PHE A 308 -47.75 -5.12 -9.09
C PHE A 308 -49.24 -5.05 -8.80
#